data_AF-A0A3M1QV62-F1
#
_entry.id   AF-A0A3M1QV62-F1
#
_cell.length_a   1.000
_cell.length_b   1.000
_cell.length_c   1.000
_cell.angle_alpha   90.00
_cell.angle_beta   90.00
_cell.angle_gamma   90.00
#
_symmetry.space_group_name_H-M   'P 1'
#
loop_
_entity.id
_entity.type
_entity.pdbx_description
1 polymer ?
#
loop_
_entity_poly.entity_id
_entity_poly.type
_entity_poly.pdbx_seq_one_letter_code
_entity_poly.pdbx_strand_id
1 'polypeptide(L)'
;MRPKTPRKCGRRPTRTAPCFVASRRSAGGRSAPTASRSRECLAFRAWVSGRPPKKSRTPSTTACRSNTWSSAPRSMPPFRGSTVTKPQRRQDAAGAEPEATSSTMHTQYEIGVIGAGNAAEGIIHGVLRNSVLLDDRVIASSPSEARRKLFAERFGIAVTADNRHVVRESYILLLAVKPQIYRDVVAEFADLVRDDHLIVSIMAGVSTAALESCFPGVKARVVRVMPNLASHVGAGMAGVHPGRHASEADLLRAQRIFDAGGKSVYIDDEALMDAVTAVSGTGPAYYYFFTEALIAAAQRVGLSPQYAELLAKQTALGAARMMLESGEPPDALREKVTSPGGTTAAAIESMRNSRVFEHIVDAVAAAFERSRELGR
;
A
#
# COMPACT_ATOMS: atom_id res chain seq x y z
N MET A 1 -6.54 27.09 66.00
CA MET A 1 -7.10 25.73 66.21
C MET A 1 -5.96 24.70 66.23
N ARG A 2 -6.17 23.50 66.79
CA ARG A 2 -5.30 22.30 66.61
C ARG A 2 -5.69 21.56 65.30
N PRO A 3 -4.98 20.51 64.82
CA PRO A 3 -3.66 19.95 65.20
C PRO A 3 -2.66 20.09 63.99
N LYS A 4 -1.59 19.32 63.72
CA LYS A 4 -0.74 18.31 64.40
C LYS A 4 0.67 18.32 63.73
N THR A 5 1.65 17.59 64.27
CA THR A 5 2.78 16.98 63.50
C THR A 5 2.99 15.53 63.96
N PRO A 6 3.74 14.72 63.20
CA PRO A 6 5.09 14.30 63.64
C PRO A 6 6.10 14.34 62.45
N ARG A 7 7.43 14.50 62.54
CA ARG A 7 8.52 14.00 63.44
C ARG A 7 8.71 12.47 63.35
N LYS A 8 9.93 11.90 63.20
CA LYS A 8 11.28 12.46 62.94
C LYS A 8 12.26 11.32 62.54
N CYS A 9 13.31 11.63 61.76
CA CYS A 9 14.60 10.91 61.63
C CYS A 9 14.62 9.46 61.04
N GLY A 10 15.69 9.02 60.36
CA GLY A 10 16.83 9.79 59.81
C GLY A 10 18.08 8.98 59.38
N ARG A 11 19.05 9.71 58.79
CA ARG A 11 20.45 9.38 58.43
C ARG A 11 20.74 8.56 57.14
N ARG A 12 21.46 9.23 56.22
CA ARG A 12 22.34 8.74 55.11
C ARG A 12 23.76 8.44 55.69
N PRO A 13 24.87 8.26 54.91
CA PRO A 13 25.11 7.98 53.46
C PRO A 13 25.88 6.61 53.29
N THR A 14 26.59 6.18 52.22
CA THR A 14 27.38 6.75 51.10
C THR A 14 27.22 5.88 49.82
N ARG A 15 27.44 6.30 48.55
CA ARG A 15 28.68 6.75 47.86
C ARG A 15 29.87 5.77 48.02
N THR A 16 30.64 5.38 46.99
CA THR A 16 30.75 5.83 45.57
C THR A 16 31.14 4.66 44.62
N ALA A 17 31.23 4.91 43.31
CA ALA A 17 31.58 3.93 42.26
C ALA A 17 33.11 3.91 41.95
N PRO A 18 33.56 3.47 40.76
CA PRO A 18 33.69 2.09 40.27
C PRO A 18 35.18 1.66 40.16
N CYS A 19 35.47 0.43 39.69
CA CYS A 19 36.84 0.04 39.33
C CYS A 19 36.89 -0.88 38.09
N PHE A 20 37.97 -0.76 37.31
CA PHE A 20 38.14 -1.35 35.98
C PHE A 20 39.50 -2.06 35.94
N VAL A 21 39.52 -3.40 35.88
CA VAL A 21 40.75 -4.20 35.71
C VAL A 21 40.46 -5.38 34.79
N ALA A 22 41.30 -5.58 33.78
CA ALA A 22 41.35 -6.79 32.96
C ALA A 22 42.64 -7.56 33.25
N SER A 23 42.67 -8.89 33.02
CA SER A 23 43.66 -9.48 32.09
C SER A 23 43.58 -11.02 31.99
N ARG A 24 44.23 -11.51 30.92
CA ARG A 24 44.78 -12.87 30.70
C ARG A 24 43.83 -13.99 30.26
N ARG A 25 44.46 -14.98 29.61
CA ARG A 25 43.90 -16.04 28.76
C ARG A 25 44.30 -17.41 29.30
N SER A 26 43.48 -18.44 29.06
CA SER A 26 43.99 -19.76 28.61
C SER A 26 42.90 -20.61 27.97
N ALA A 27 43.30 -21.40 26.99
CA ALA A 27 42.50 -22.22 26.07
C ALA A 27 41.60 -23.30 26.72
N GLY A 28 40.62 -23.77 25.94
CA GLY A 28 40.07 -25.14 26.05
C GLY A 28 38.55 -25.26 26.00
N GLY A 29 38.04 -26.22 25.21
CA GLY A 29 36.64 -26.68 25.25
C GLY A 29 35.77 -26.24 24.07
N ARG A 30 35.46 -27.18 23.17
CA ARG A 30 34.32 -27.04 22.24
C ARG A 30 33.06 -27.55 22.96
N SER A 31 32.01 -26.73 23.03
CA SER A 31 30.65 -27.18 23.38
C SER A 31 29.64 -26.47 22.49
N ALA A 32 28.63 -27.20 22.01
CA ALA A 32 27.63 -26.69 21.09
C ALA A 32 26.49 -25.99 21.85
N PRO A 33 25.88 -24.91 21.30
CA PRO A 33 24.65 -24.36 21.86
C PRO A 33 23.53 -25.39 21.81
N THR A 34 23.01 -25.78 22.97
CA THR A 34 21.87 -26.70 23.08
C THR A 34 20.60 -26.03 22.56
N ALA A 35 19.94 -26.66 21.59
CA ALA A 35 18.80 -26.07 20.90
C ALA A 35 17.51 -26.12 21.75
N SER A 36 17.32 -25.12 22.62
CA SER A 36 16.08 -24.85 23.35
C SER A 36 14.95 -24.30 22.45
N ARG A 37 14.73 -24.92 21.27
CA ARG A 37 13.55 -24.63 20.44
C ARG A 37 12.31 -25.10 21.18
N SER A 38 11.45 -24.15 21.57
CA SER A 38 10.28 -24.43 22.38
C SER A 38 9.31 -25.41 21.68
N ARG A 39 8.60 -26.21 22.48
CA ARG A 39 7.66 -27.21 21.97
C ARG A 39 6.52 -26.59 21.16
N GLU A 40 6.20 -25.31 21.38
CA GLU A 40 5.15 -24.59 20.63
C GLU A 40 5.51 -24.38 19.16
N CYS A 41 6.77 -24.09 18.83
CA CYS A 41 7.19 -23.92 17.43
C CYS A 41 7.10 -25.24 16.64
N LEU A 42 7.31 -26.38 17.32
CA LEU A 42 7.01 -27.71 16.77
C LEU A 42 5.51 -27.99 16.72
N ALA A 43 4.72 -27.55 17.70
CA ALA A 43 3.27 -27.68 17.67
C ALA A 43 2.65 -26.90 16.50
N PHE A 44 3.09 -25.66 16.23
CA PHE A 44 2.66 -24.87 15.08
C PHE A 44 3.01 -25.56 13.75
N ARG A 45 4.26 -26.05 13.59
CA ARG A 45 4.65 -26.82 12.39
C ARG A 45 3.87 -28.13 12.24
N ALA A 46 3.60 -28.85 13.34
CA ALA A 46 2.78 -30.06 13.31
C ALA A 46 1.32 -29.74 12.94
N TRP A 47 0.78 -28.65 13.48
CA TRP A 47 -0.57 -28.14 13.19
C TRP A 47 -0.71 -27.77 11.71
N VAL A 48 0.24 -27.03 11.13
CA VAL A 48 0.31 -26.72 9.69
C VAL A 48 0.46 -28.00 8.84
N SER A 49 1.22 -29.00 9.30
CA SER A 49 1.49 -30.25 8.54
C SER A 49 0.32 -31.25 8.42
N GLY A 50 -0.89 -30.89 8.85
CA GLY A 50 -2.12 -31.63 8.56
C GLY A 50 -2.26 -33.03 9.18
N ARG A 51 -1.38 -33.45 10.11
CA ARG A 51 -1.46 -34.78 10.73
C ARG A 51 -2.61 -34.86 11.76
N PRO A 52 -3.61 -35.75 11.59
CA PRO A 52 -4.69 -35.90 12.56
C PRO A 52 -4.27 -36.79 13.75
N PRO A 53 -4.87 -36.62 14.94
CA PRO A 53 -4.82 -37.64 15.98
C PRO A 53 -5.58 -38.91 15.54
N LYS A 54 -5.20 -40.07 16.09
CA LYS A 54 -5.77 -41.38 15.71
C LYS A 54 -7.28 -41.43 16.04
N LYS A 55 -8.11 -41.81 15.06
CA LYS A 55 -9.56 -41.98 15.22
C LYS A 55 -9.93 -43.30 15.89
N SER A 56 -11.00 -43.29 16.69
CA SER A 56 -11.82 -44.46 17.02
C SER A 56 -13.05 -44.56 16.08
N ARG A 57 -13.77 -45.68 16.14
CA ARG A 57 -14.63 -46.22 15.04
C ARG A 57 -15.95 -45.45 14.83
N THR A 58 -16.39 -45.41 13.57
CA THR A 58 -17.77 -45.09 13.12
C THR A 58 -18.64 -46.37 13.08
N PRO A 59 -19.99 -46.32 12.98
CA PRO A 59 -20.77 -45.90 11.79
C PRO A 59 -21.90 -44.88 12.17
N SER A 60 -22.87 -44.47 11.35
CA SER A 60 -23.32 -44.88 10.00
C SER A 60 -23.82 -43.69 9.14
N THR A 61 -24.46 -43.98 8.00
CA THR A 61 -24.89 -43.06 6.94
C THR A 61 -26.25 -42.38 7.16
N THR A 62 -26.39 -41.13 6.71
CA THR A 62 -27.64 -40.62 6.09
C THR A 62 -27.28 -39.67 4.95
N ALA A 63 -27.91 -39.84 3.77
CA ALA A 63 -27.78 -38.90 2.65
C ALA A 63 -28.90 -37.84 2.70
N CYS A 64 -28.59 -36.58 2.42
CA CYS A 64 -29.59 -35.52 2.25
C CYS A 64 -29.34 -34.76 0.94
N ARG A 65 -30.40 -34.27 0.31
CA ARG A 65 -30.38 -33.77 -1.08
C ARG A 65 -29.89 -32.32 -1.16
N SER A 66 -29.12 -32.02 -2.19
CA SER A 66 -28.65 -30.67 -2.50
C SER A 66 -29.76 -29.82 -3.14
N ASN A 67 -30.22 -28.77 -2.45
CA ASN A 67 -31.00 -27.70 -3.07
C ASN A 67 -30.06 -26.70 -3.74
N THR A 68 -30.20 -26.49 -5.04
CA THR A 68 -29.41 -25.54 -5.82
C THR A 68 -29.89 -24.11 -5.59
N TRP A 69 -29.12 -23.30 -4.86
CA TRP A 69 -29.31 -21.85 -4.77
C TRP A 69 -28.45 -21.13 -5.81
N SER A 70 -29.02 -20.89 -6.99
CA SER A 70 -28.40 -20.03 -8.00
C SER A 70 -28.70 -18.56 -7.68
N SER A 71 -27.69 -17.82 -7.21
CA SER A 71 -27.72 -16.36 -7.15
C SER A 71 -26.38 -15.78 -7.60
N ALA A 72 -26.41 -15.00 -8.68
CA ALA A 72 -25.23 -14.27 -9.14
C ALA A 72 -24.96 -13.07 -8.22
N PRO A 73 -23.69 -12.76 -7.89
CA PRO A 73 -23.37 -11.58 -7.09
C PRO A 73 -23.73 -10.31 -7.88
N ARG A 74 -24.68 -9.52 -7.37
CA ARG A 74 -24.94 -8.18 -7.89
C ARG A 74 -23.72 -7.28 -7.64
N SER A 75 -23.42 -6.40 -8.58
CA SER A 75 -22.34 -5.42 -8.49
C SER A 75 -22.51 -4.50 -7.27
N MET A 76 -21.40 -4.18 -6.59
CA MET A 76 -21.41 -3.22 -5.49
C MET A 76 -21.62 -1.80 -6.02
N PRO A 77 -22.41 -0.95 -5.31
CA PRO A 77 -22.50 0.47 -5.62
C PRO A 77 -21.17 1.19 -5.28
N PRO A 78 -20.85 2.31 -5.95
CA PRO A 78 -19.66 3.09 -5.66
C PRO A 78 -19.72 3.74 -4.27
N PHE A 79 -18.54 3.90 -3.66
CA PHE A 79 -18.36 4.50 -2.33
C PHE A 79 -18.69 6.00 -2.39
N ARG A 80 -19.82 6.43 -1.79
CA ARG A 80 -20.24 7.83 -1.79
C ARG A 80 -19.57 8.60 -0.65
N GLY A 81 -18.59 9.45 -0.99
CA GLY A 81 -18.07 10.47 -0.09
C GLY A 81 -19.16 11.50 0.29
N SER A 82 -19.05 12.07 1.48
CA SER A 82 -19.98 13.07 2.01
C SER A 82 -19.86 14.42 1.30
N THR A 83 -21.00 15.08 1.06
CA THR A 83 -21.07 16.36 0.33
C THR A 83 -20.64 17.54 1.20
N VAL A 84 -19.52 18.17 0.85
CA VAL A 84 -19.12 19.49 1.39
C VAL A 84 -20.04 20.59 0.82
N THR A 85 -20.49 21.50 1.68
CA THR A 85 -21.39 22.60 1.34
C THR A 85 -20.67 23.72 0.56
N LYS A 86 -21.33 24.26 -0.47
CA LYS A 86 -20.83 25.41 -1.24
C LYS A 86 -21.23 26.75 -0.61
N PRO A 87 -20.30 27.72 -0.49
CA PRO A 87 -20.66 29.13 -0.38
C PRO A 87 -21.30 29.65 -1.68
N GLN A 88 -22.10 30.71 -1.59
CA GLN A 88 -22.78 31.31 -2.74
C GLN A 88 -21.87 32.27 -3.53
N ARG A 89 -22.15 32.45 -4.83
CA ARG A 89 -21.53 33.50 -5.66
C ARG A 89 -21.89 34.88 -5.14
N ARG A 90 -20.95 35.82 -5.26
CA ARG A 90 -21.24 37.19 -5.71
C ARG A 90 -20.72 37.33 -7.15
N GLN A 91 -21.43 38.09 -7.96
CA GLN A 91 -20.91 38.68 -9.19
C GLN A 91 -20.39 40.08 -8.86
N ASP A 92 -19.46 40.61 -9.66
CA ASP A 92 -19.59 41.91 -10.32
C ASP A 92 -18.29 42.28 -11.07
N ALA A 93 -18.39 43.33 -11.90
CA ALA A 93 -17.33 44.00 -12.67
C ALA A 93 -16.61 43.17 -13.77
N ALA A 94 -16.81 43.59 -15.03
CA ALA A 94 -15.96 43.25 -16.16
C ALA A 94 -14.97 44.39 -16.45
N GLY A 95 -13.81 44.10 -17.05
CA GLY A 95 -12.88 45.14 -17.50
C GLY A 95 -11.58 44.61 -18.11
N ALA A 96 -11.32 45.02 -19.36
CA ALA A 96 -10.06 44.97 -20.10
C ALA A 96 -9.27 43.64 -20.16
N GLU A 97 -9.32 42.99 -21.32
CA GLU A 97 -8.25 42.07 -21.75
C GLU A 97 -7.03 42.86 -22.26
N PRO A 98 -5.81 42.45 -21.91
CA PRO A 98 -4.62 42.69 -22.72
C PRO A 98 -4.24 41.41 -23.49
N GLU A 99 -4.02 41.50 -24.80
CA GLU A 99 -3.50 40.39 -25.60
C GLU A 99 -2.10 39.98 -25.10
N ALA A 100 -1.99 38.75 -24.59
CA ALA A 100 -0.71 38.13 -24.25
C ALA A 100 -0.55 36.85 -25.08
N THR A 101 0.41 36.84 -26.00
CA THR A 101 0.68 35.73 -26.92
C THR A 101 1.23 34.49 -26.19
N SER A 102 0.33 33.70 -25.60
CA SER A 102 0.63 32.35 -25.12
C SER A 102 0.67 31.38 -26.30
N SER A 103 1.85 30.88 -26.64
CA SER A 103 2.00 29.74 -27.55
C SER A 103 1.58 28.47 -26.83
N THR A 104 0.27 28.27 -26.72
CA THR A 104 -0.35 27.12 -26.05
C THR A 104 -0.21 25.89 -26.94
N MET A 105 0.95 25.24 -26.90
CA MET A 105 1.23 23.99 -27.63
C MET A 105 0.19 22.93 -27.27
N HIS A 106 -0.58 22.48 -28.27
CA HIS A 106 -1.60 21.46 -28.09
C HIS A 106 -1.00 20.05 -28.14
N THR A 107 -0.64 19.50 -26.98
CA THR A 107 -0.43 18.05 -26.84
C THR A 107 -1.73 17.30 -27.10
N GLN A 108 -1.69 16.20 -27.86
CA GLN A 108 -2.89 15.40 -28.14
C GLN A 108 -3.47 14.78 -26.85
N TYR A 109 -2.59 14.20 -26.03
CA TYR A 109 -2.94 13.44 -24.83
C TYR A 109 -2.64 14.25 -23.54
N GLU A 110 -3.45 14.03 -22.51
CA GLU A 110 -3.15 14.55 -21.16
C GLU A 110 -2.13 13.64 -20.46
N ILE A 111 -2.29 12.31 -20.58
CA ILE A 111 -1.39 11.32 -19.94
C ILE A 111 -0.74 10.41 -20.99
N GLY A 112 0.59 10.44 -21.00
CA GLY A 112 1.46 9.49 -21.68
C GLY A 112 2.05 8.49 -20.69
N VAL A 113 1.68 7.22 -20.80
CA VAL A 113 2.19 6.15 -19.93
C VAL A 113 3.44 5.52 -20.55
N ILE A 114 4.59 5.67 -19.87
CA ILE A 114 5.82 4.97 -20.21
C ILE A 114 5.85 3.64 -19.46
N GLY A 115 5.48 2.56 -20.16
CA GLY A 115 5.43 1.19 -19.63
C GLY A 115 4.05 0.73 -19.17
N ALA A 116 3.27 0.11 -20.07
CA ALA A 116 1.95 -0.47 -19.82
C ALA A 116 1.95 -1.75 -18.94
N GLY A 117 2.55 -1.70 -17.75
CA GLY A 117 2.59 -2.77 -16.75
C GLY A 117 1.31 -2.89 -15.92
N ASN A 118 1.24 -3.89 -15.02
CA ASN A 118 0.05 -4.14 -14.19
C ASN A 118 -0.30 -2.97 -13.26
N ALA A 119 0.69 -2.18 -12.82
CA ALA A 119 0.46 -1.00 -12.01
C ALA A 119 -0.22 0.13 -12.81
N ALA A 120 0.29 0.40 -14.03
CA ALA A 120 -0.37 1.30 -14.98
C ALA A 120 -1.79 0.85 -15.33
N GLU A 121 -2.02 -0.46 -15.47
CA GLU A 121 -3.35 -1.04 -15.74
C GLU A 121 -4.34 -0.79 -14.59
N GLY A 122 -3.85 -0.78 -13.34
CA GLY A 122 -4.63 -0.35 -12.17
C GLY A 122 -5.00 1.13 -12.20
N ILE A 123 -4.05 1.99 -12.59
CA ILE A 123 -4.20 3.45 -12.60
C ILE A 123 -5.14 3.89 -13.74
N ILE A 124 -4.87 3.47 -14.98
CA ILE A 124 -5.68 3.83 -16.16
C ILE A 124 -7.12 3.31 -16.03
N HIS A 125 -7.31 2.11 -15.46
CA HIS A 125 -8.65 1.64 -15.10
C HIS A 125 -9.39 2.58 -14.14
N GLY A 126 -8.70 3.11 -13.11
CA GLY A 126 -9.28 4.08 -12.17
C GLY A 126 -9.61 5.42 -12.83
N VAL A 127 -8.69 5.97 -13.62
CA VAL A 127 -8.83 7.25 -14.34
C VAL A 127 -10.03 7.23 -15.29
N LEU A 128 -10.12 6.22 -16.16
CA LEU A 128 -11.17 6.14 -17.17
C LEU A 128 -12.53 5.77 -16.57
N ARG A 129 -12.57 4.80 -15.63
CA ARG A 129 -13.83 4.33 -15.01
C ARG A 129 -14.54 5.41 -14.19
N ASN A 130 -13.79 6.37 -13.64
CA ASN A 130 -14.34 7.51 -12.91
C ASN A 130 -14.37 8.80 -13.75
N SER A 131 -14.11 8.70 -15.06
CA SER A 131 -14.14 9.81 -16.04
C SER A 131 -13.29 11.02 -15.63
N VAL A 132 -12.15 10.77 -14.99
CA VAL A 132 -11.14 11.80 -14.70
C VAL A 132 -10.45 12.23 -15.99
N LEU A 133 -10.31 11.30 -16.95
CA LEU A 133 -10.05 11.56 -18.35
C LEU A 133 -10.92 10.64 -19.21
N LEU A 134 -11.02 10.99 -20.50
CA LEU A 134 -11.51 10.11 -21.55
C LEU A 134 -10.33 9.31 -22.16
N ASP A 135 -10.67 8.26 -22.91
CA ASP A 135 -9.72 7.36 -23.57
C ASP A 135 -8.91 8.06 -24.68
N ASP A 136 -9.52 9.01 -25.39
CA ASP A 136 -8.84 9.87 -26.37
C ASP A 136 -7.71 10.74 -25.78
N ARG A 137 -7.66 10.93 -24.45
CA ARG A 137 -6.63 11.71 -23.73
C ARG A 137 -5.54 10.87 -23.09
N VAL A 138 -5.47 9.57 -23.38
CA VAL A 138 -4.45 8.67 -22.85
C VAL A 138 -3.74 7.94 -23.99
N ILE A 139 -2.41 7.87 -23.91
CA ILE A 139 -1.57 6.99 -24.73
C ILE A 139 -0.66 6.14 -23.84
N ALA A 140 -0.37 4.89 -24.23
CA ALA A 140 0.55 4.03 -23.48
C ALA A 140 1.61 3.35 -24.37
N SER A 141 2.87 3.38 -23.93
CA SER A 141 3.96 2.62 -24.54
C SER A 141 4.17 1.25 -23.89
N SER A 142 4.60 0.28 -24.69
CA SER A 142 5.17 -0.98 -24.20
C SER A 142 5.96 -1.68 -25.31
N PRO A 143 7.13 -2.27 -25.03
CA PRO A 143 7.82 -3.13 -25.99
C PRO A 143 7.02 -4.41 -26.28
N SER A 144 6.27 -4.92 -25.30
CA SER A 144 5.43 -6.11 -25.45
C SER A 144 4.14 -5.80 -26.21
N GLU A 145 3.99 -6.40 -27.40
CA GLU A 145 2.79 -6.29 -28.23
C GLU A 145 1.53 -6.79 -27.51
N ALA A 146 1.62 -7.90 -26.76
CA ALA A 146 0.50 -8.44 -26.01
C ALA A 146 -0.03 -7.44 -24.96
N ARG A 147 0.85 -6.62 -24.36
CA ARG A 147 0.44 -5.54 -23.44
C ARG A 147 -0.15 -4.34 -24.18
N ARG A 148 0.33 -4.01 -25.38
CA ARG A 148 -0.28 -2.97 -26.25
C ARG A 148 -1.71 -3.37 -26.66
N LYS A 149 -1.89 -4.59 -27.17
CA LYS A 149 -3.19 -5.17 -27.51
C LYS A 149 -4.16 -5.15 -26.32
N LEU A 150 -3.72 -5.65 -25.15
CA LEU A 150 -4.51 -5.60 -23.93
C LEU A 150 -4.96 -4.17 -23.56
N PHE A 151 -4.11 -3.16 -23.71
CA PHE A 151 -4.49 -1.77 -23.36
C PHE A 151 -5.48 -1.18 -24.36
N ALA A 152 -5.28 -1.38 -25.67
CA ALA A 152 -6.23 -0.94 -26.69
C ALA A 152 -7.59 -1.65 -26.54
N GLU A 153 -7.60 -2.98 -26.42
CA GLU A 153 -8.81 -3.80 -26.30
C GLU A 153 -9.58 -3.57 -24.99
N ARG A 154 -8.87 -3.35 -23.87
CA ARG A 154 -9.49 -3.17 -22.55
C ARG A 154 -9.93 -1.74 -22.26
N PHE A 155 -9.26 -0.73 -22.82
CA PHE A 155 -9.44 0.67 -22.44
C PHE A 155 -9.76 1.64 -23.57
N GLY A 156 -9.71 1.22 -24.85
CA GLY A 156 -9.96 2.11 -26.01
C GLY A 156 -8.81 3.07 -26.35
N ILE A 157 -7.80 3.16 -25.48
CA ILE A 157 -6.72 4.17 -25.58
C ILE A 157 -5.76 3.94 -26.75
N ALA A 158 -5.02 4.99 -27.11
CA ALA A 158 -3.90 4.89 -28.04
C ALA A 158 -2.75 4.07 -27.44
N VAL A 159 -2.06 3.27 -28.26
CA VAL A 159 -0.91 2.45 -27.84
C VAL A 159 0.22 2.47 -28.87
N THR A 160 1.46 2.48 -28.40
CA THR A 160 2.65 2.52 -29.26
C THR A 160 3.81 1.67 -28.71
N ALA A 161 4.78 1.35 -29.56
CA ALA A 161 6.07 0.81 -29.14
C ALA A 161 7.11 1.91 -28.86
N ASP A 162 6.91 3.13 -29.37
CA ASP A 162 7.87 4.24 -29.26
C ASP A 162 7.60 5.13 -28.03
N ASN A 163 8.56 5.15 -27.10
CA ASN A 163 8.55 6.07 -25.96
C ASN A 163 8.67 7.54 -26.40
N ARG A 164 9.40 7.83 -27.49
CA ARG A 164 9.64 9.20 -27.98
C ARG A 164 8.37 9.84 -28.53
N HIS A 165 7.49 9.07 -29.19
CA HIS A 165 6.16 9.53 -29.60
C HIS A 165 5.30 9.90 -28.39
N VAL A 166 5.23 9.05 -27.35
CA VAL A 166 4.48 9.35 -26.12
C VAL A 166 4.96 10.67 -25.50
N VAL A 167 6.27 10.91 -25.43
CA VAL A 167 6.86 12.11 -24.83
C VAL A 167 6.67 13.38 -25.66
N ARG A 168 6.40 13.29 -26.97
CA ARG A 168 6.04 14.47 -27.78
C ARG A 168 4.57 14.86 -27.61
N GLU A 169 3.68 13.86 -27.62
CA GLU A 169 2.24 14.10 -27.71
C GLU A 169 1.50 14.24 -26.37
N SER A 170 2.20 14.18 -25.22
CA SER A 170 1.58 14.10 -23.88
C SER A 170 2.04 15.21 -22.93
N TYR A 171 1.12 15.74 -22.12
CA TYR A 171 1.44 16.72 -21.07
C TYR A 171 2.04 16.08 -19.80
N ILE A 172 1.44 15.00 -19.31
CA ILE A 172 1.87 14.25 -18.12
C ILE A 172 2.55 12.95 -18.54
N LEU A 173 3.77 12.70 -18.04
CA LEU A 173 4.55 11.50 -18.33
C LEU A 173 4.51 10.55 -17.13
N LEU A 174 3.64 9.53 -17.19
CA LEU A 174 3.51 8.51 -16.13
C LEU A 174 4.55 7.40 -16.33
N LEU A 175 5.64 7.44 -15.56
CA LEU A 175 6.72 6.46 -15.61
C LEU A 175 6.38 5.23 -14.77
N ALA A 176 6.03 4.14 -15.45
CA ALA A 176 5.52 2.89 -14.89
C ALA A 176 6.38 1.65 -15.24
N VAL A 177 7.68 1.88 -15.50
CA VAL A 177 8.67 0.82 -15.76
C VAL A 177 9.26 0.23 -14.47
N LYS A 178 10.10 -0.80 -14.61
CA LYS A 178 10.79 -1.42 -13.46
C LYS A 178 11.95 -0.52 -12.98
N PRO A 179 12.15 -0.37 -11.65
CA PRO A 179 13.29 0.38 -11.09
C PRO A 179 14.69 -0.08 -11.54
N GLN A 180 14.82 -1.29 -12.08
CA GLN A 180 16.11 -1.81 -12.56
C GLN A 180 16.51 -1.32 -13.96
N ILE A 181 15.59 -0.72 -14.74
CA ILE A 181 15.81 -0.33 -16.14
C ILE A 181 15.47 1.15 -16.45
N TYR A 182 15.10 1.94 -15.44
CA TYR A 182 14.57 3.29 -15.70
C TYR A 182 15.58 4.23 -16.33
N ARG A 183 16.89 4.08 -16.02
CA ARG A 183 17.94 4.93 -16.60
C ARG A 183 18.05 4.72 -18.11
N ASP A 184 18.04 3.46 -18.54
CA ASP A 184 18.12 3.09 -19.96
C ASP A 184 16.88 3.61 -20.71
N VAL A 185 15.69 3.34 -20.17
CA VAL A 185 14.40 3.78 -20.76
C VAL A 185 14.29 5.31 -20.83
N VAL A 186 14.72 6.03 -19.79
CA VAL A 186 14.69 7.51 -19.79
C VAL A 186 15.72 8.08 -20.77
N ALA A 187 16.88 7.45 -20.94
CA ALA A 187 17.88 7.87 -21.92
C ALA A 187 17.37 7.79 -23.37
N GLU A 188 16.34 6.99 -23.67
CA GLU A 188 15.70 6.96 -24.98
C GLU A 188 14.95 8.26 -25.34
N PHE A 189 14.61 9.11 -24.37
CA PHE A 189 13.75 10.29 -24.58
C PHE A 189 14.10 11.55 -23.77
N ALA A 190 15.17 11.55 -22.97
CA ALA A 190 15.53 12.68 -22.11
C ALA A 190 15.73 14.00 -22.87
N ASP A 191 16.16 13.93 -24.13
CA ASP A 191 16.30 15.06 -25.07
C ASP A 191 14.98 15.69 -25.53
N LEU A 192 13.85 15.01 -25.30
CA LEU A 192 12.50 15.47 -25.67
C LEU A 192 11.73 16.03 -24.47
N VAL A 193 12.29 15.99 -23.27
CA VAL A 193 11.66 16.52 -22.06
C VAL A 193 11.84 18.04 -22.00
N ARG A 194 10.82 18.73 -21.50
CA ARG A 194 10.68 20.19 -21.49
C ARG A 194 10.15 20.65 -20.13
N ASP A 195 10.30 21.95 -19.81
CA ASP A 195 9.82 22.53 -18.56
C ASP A 195 8.27 22.46 -18.41
N ASP A 196 7.52 22.32 -19.51
CA ASP A 196 6.06 22.18 -19.48
C ASP A 196 5.57 20.76 -19.13
N HIS A 197 6.39 19.71 -19.25
CA HIS A 197 6.01 18.35 -18.84
C HIS A 197 5.86 18.22 -17.31
N LEU A 198 4.90 17.40 -16.90
CA LEU A 198 4.79 16.88 -15.53
C LEU A 198 5.17 15.39 -15.50
N ILE A 199 6.27 15.04 -14.85
CA ILE A 199 6.77 13.66 -14.76
C ILE A 199 6.21 13.02 -13.48
N VAL A 200 5.39 11.99 -13.61
CA VAL A 200 4.81 11.24 -12.49
C VAL A 200 5.48 9.87 -12.42
N SER A 201 6.29 9.61 -11.40
CA SER A 201 6.98 8.33 -11.22
C SER A 201 6.24 7.45 -10.22
N ILE A 202 5.91 6.21 -10.61
CA ILE A 202 5.37 5.18 -9.68
C ILE A 202 6.43 4.14 -9.26
N MET A 203 7.71 4.46 -9.45
CA MET A 203 8.81 3.51 -9.27
C MET A 203 9.26 3.42 -7.80
N ALA A 204 9.26 2.21 -7.24
CA ALA A 204 9.82 1.94 -5.92
C ALA A 204 11.33 2.20 -5.89
N GLY A 205 11.86 2.67 -4.76
CA GLY A 205 13.28 3.00 -4.56
C GLY A 205 13.80 4.25 -5.30
N VAL A 206 13.31 4.56 -6.50
CA VAL A 206 13.81 5.71 -7.31
C VAL A 206 13.38 7.03 -6.69
N SER A 207 14.34 7.86 -6.27
CA SER A 207 14.05 9.17 -5.68
C SER A 207 13.77 10.26 -6.71
N THR A 208 13.12 11.35 -6.28
CA THR A 208 12.88 12.54 -7.12
C THR A 208 14.18 13.07 -7.71
N ALA A 209 15.19 13.34 -6.87
CA ALA A 209 16.49 13.84 -7.29
C ALA A 209 17.24 12.88 -8.25
N ALA A 210 17.10 11.56 -8.08
CA ALA A 210 17.72 10.57 -8.97
C ALA A 210 17.08 10.51 -10.35
N LEU A 211 15.80 10.89 -10.45
CA LEU A 211 15.06 11.00 -11.71
C LEU A 211 15.24 12.39 -12.35
N GLU A 212 15.23 13.48 -11.56
CA GLU A 212 15.59 14.83 -12.02
C GLU A 212 16.99 14.85 -12.65
N SER A 213 17.97 14.11 -12.10
CA SER A 213 19.32 14.02 -12.65
C SER A 213 19.39 13.39 -14.04
N CYS A 214 18.33 12.74 -14.52
CA CYS A 214 18.27 12.17 -15.87
C CYS A 214 17.87 13.19 -16.95
N PHE A 215 17.50 14.43 -16.59
CA PHE A 215 17.04 15.47 -17.52
C PHE A 215 17.94 16.73 -17.46
N PRO A 216 19.25 16.62 -17.78
CA PRO A 216 20.18 17.75 -17.69
C PRO A 216 19.77 18.87 -18.65
N GLY A 217 19.63 20.09 -18.12
CA GLY A 217 19.23 21.29 -18.86
C GLY A 217 17.77 21.72 -18.68
N VAL A 218 16.94 20.90 -18.03
CA VAL A 218 15.50 21.15 -17.81
C VAL A 218 15.19 21.18 -16.31
N LYS A 219 14.26 22.02 -15.85
CA LYS A 219 13.76 22.02 -14.47
C LYS A 219 12.66 20.97 -14.32
N ALA A 220 13.04 19.70 -14.48
CA ALA A 220 12.14 18.57 -14.55
C ALA A 220 11.15 18.52 -13.35
N ARG A 221 9.87 18.83 -13.62
CA ARG A 221 8.77 18.79 -12.64
C ARG A 221 8.41 17.34 -12.33
N VAL A 222 9.18 16.70 -11.45
CA VAL A 222 8.97 15.32 -11.00
C VAL A 222 8.02 15.30 -9.80
N VAL A 223 7.04 14.38 -9.80
CA VAL A 223 6.29 13.98 -8.61
C VAL A 223 6.46 12.47 -8.44
N ARG A 224 6.98 12.03 -7.29
CA ARG A 224 7.10 10.62 -6.93
C ARG A 224 5.81 10.16 -6.25
N VAL A 225 5.32 9.00 -6.65
CA VAL A 225 4.09 8.40 -6.14
C VAL A 225 4.37 6.94 -5.76
N MET A 226 3.77 6.48 -4.67
CA MET A 226 3.79 5.09 -4.24
C MET A 226 2.37 4.53 -4.13
N PRO A 227 1.76 4.12 -5.27
CA PRO A 227 0.42 3.55 -5.30
C PRO A 227 0.43 2.06 -4.94
N ASN A 228 -0.74 1.49 -4.65
CA ASN A 228 -0.89 0.05 -4.45
C ASN A 228 -1.91 -0.59 -5.42
N LEU A 229 -1.95 -1.93 -5.47
CA LEU A 229 -2.77 -2.67 -6.43
C LEU A 229 -4.29 -2.52 -6.20
N ALA A 230 -4.72 -2.08 -5.01
CA ALA A 230 -6.13 -1.85 -4.72
C ALA A 230 -6.74 -0.67 -5.51
N SER A 231 -5.90 0.15 -6.18
CA SER A 231 -6.33 1.16 -7.15
C SER A 231 -7.21 0.56 -8.26
N HIS A 232 -6.99 -0.70 -8.65
CA HIS A 232 -7.78 -1.36 -9.68
C HIS A 232 -9.27 -1.52 -9.30
N VAL A 233 -9.60 -1.53 -8.00
CA VAL A 233 -10.97 -1.71 -7.50
C VAL A 233 -11.59 -0.45 -6.91
N GLY A 234 -10.91 0.71 -6.97
CA GLY A 234 -11.38 1.97 -6.38
C GLY A 234 -11.13 2.08 -4.87
N ALA A 235 -10.23 1.25 -4.31
CA ALA A 235 -9.85 1.25 -2.90
C ALA A 235 -8.33 1.37 -2.72
N GLY A 236 -7.65 2.00 -3.69
CA GLY A 236 -6.22 2.23 -3.70
C GLY A 236 -5.76 3.23 -2.64
N MET A 237 -4.49 3.11 -2.26
CA MET A 237 -3.80 4.12 -1.46
C MET A 237 -2.49 4.51 -2.16
N ALA A 238 -2.21 5.81 -2.26
CA ALA A 238 -0.99 6.35 -2.84
C ALA A 238 -0.34 7.41 -1.93
N GLY A 239 0.93 7.22 -1.54
CA GLY A 239 1.74 8.34 -1.03
C GLY A 239 2.27 9.18 -2.19
N VAL A 240 2.31 10.50 -2.04
CA VAL A 240 2.70 11.45 -3.09
C VAL A 240 3.68 12.48 -2.54
N HIS A 241 4.83 12.63 -3.19
CA HIS A 241 5.88 13.59 -2.82
C HIS A 241 6.36 14.38 -4.06
N PRO A 242 6.33 15.73 -4.04
CA PRO A 242 6.83 16.56 -5.13
C PRO A 242 8.37 16.67 -5.09
N GLY A 243 9.01 16.55 -6.26
CA GLY A 243 10.42 16.86 -6.44
C GLY A 243 10.70 18.36 -6.37
N ARG A 244 11.98 18.72 -6.42
CA ARG A 244 12.49 20.08 -6.21
C ARG A 244 11.86 21.13 -7.13
N HIS A 245 11.46 20.71 -8.33
CA HIS A 245 10.94 21.61 -9.36
C HIS A 245 9.42 21.52 -9.55
N ALA A 246 8.72 20.58 -8.91
CA ALA A 246 7.27 20.44 -9.02
C ALA A 246 6.52 21.50 -8.18
N SER A 247 5.46 22.07 -8.76
CA SER A 247 4.61 23.04 -8.07
C SER A 247 3.50 22.36 -7.24
N GLU A 248 2.85 23.11 -6.34
CA GLU A 248 1.63 22.63 -5.66
C GLU A 248 0.52 22.24 -6.66
N ALA A 249 0.41 22.96 -7.77
CA ALA A 249 -0.52 22.59 -8.84
C ALA A 249 -0.16 21.25 -9.51
N ASP A 250 1.11 20.87 -9.52
CA ASP A 250 1.58 19.59 -10.07
C ASP A 250 1.38 18.43 -9.08
N LEU A 251 1.60 18.69 -7.79
CA LEU A 251 1.18 17.79 -6.70
C LEU A 251 -0.32 17.50 -6.80
N LEU A 252 -1.16 18.53 -6.93
CA LEU A 252 -2.61 18.39 -7.05
C LEU A 252 -3.04 17.70 -8.37
N ARG A 253 -2.34 17.92 -9.49
CA ARG A 253 -2.55 17.16 -10.74
C ARG A 253 -2.24 15.68 -10.54
N ALA A 254 -1.10 15.36 -9.94
CA ALA A 254 -0.71 13.99 -9.66
C ALA A 254 -1.72 13.31 -8.74
N GLN A 255 -2.11 13.93 -7.62
CA GLN A 255 -3.10 13.38 -6.67
C GLN A 255 -4.40 12.97 -7.36
N ARG A 256 -4.98 13.83 -8.23
CA ARG A 256 -6.21 13.52 -8.98
C ARG A 256 -6.15 12.22 -9.80
N ILE A 257 -4.98 11.86 -10.32
CA ILE A 257 -4.77 10.61 -11.08
C ILE A 257 -4.91 9.38 -10.18
N PHE A 258 -4.46 9.46 -8.93
CA PHE A 258 -4.48 8.33 -7.98
C PHE A 258 -5.71 8.31 -7.08
N ASP A 259 -6.32 9.47 -6.80
CA ASP A 259 -7.63 9.58 -6.17
C ASP A 259 -8.72 8.92 -7.04
N ALA A 260 -8.56 8.92 -8.38
CA ALA A 260 -9.38 8.12 -9.29
C ALA A 260 -9.34 6.61 -9.00
N GLY A 261 -8.28 6.11 -8.35
CA GLY A 261 -8.14 4.73 -7.88
C GLY A 261 -8.52 4.53 -6.41
N GLY A 262 -8.75 5.58 -5.62
CA GLY A 262 -9.01 5.47 -4.18
C GLY A 262 -8.68 6.76 -3.42
N LYS A 263 -7.52 6.81 -2.75
CA LYS A 263 -7.03 7.99 -2.01
C LYS A 263 -5.53 8.20 -2.16
N SER A 264 -5.14 9.46 -2.22
CA SER A 264 -3.76 9.92 -2.08
C SER A 264 -3.49 10.53 -0.69
N VAL A 265 -2.21 10.58 -0.29
CA VAL A 265 -1.73 11.33 0.87
C VAL A 265 -0.44 12.06 0.48
N TYR A 266 -0.35 13.34 0.82
CA TYR A 266 0.89 14.12 0.68
C TYR A 266 1.90 13.66 1.73
N ILE A 267 3.15 13.46 1.29
CA ILE A 267 4.30 13.12 2.11
C ILE A 267 5.31 14.27 2.00
N ASP A 268 5.70 14.85 3.12
CA ASP A 268 6.57 16.03 3.21
C ASP A 268 8.06 15.67 3.13
N ASP A 269 8.50 14.58 3.76
CA ASP A 269 9.86 14.03 3.65
C ASP A 269 9.92 12.81 2.71
N GLU A 270 10.71 12.89 1.64
CA GLU A 270 10.86 11.78 0.69
C GLU A 270 11.42 10.50 1.34
N ALA A 271 12.17 10.60 2.45
CA ALA A 271 12.67 9.43 3.18
C ALA A 271 11.54 8.55 3.76
N LEU A 272 10.33 9.10 3.93
CA LEU A 272 9.15 8.36 4.36
C LEU A 272 8.50 7.55 3.22
N MET A 273 8.87 7.76 1.95
CA MET A 273 8.28 7.01 0.82
C MET A 273 8.60 5.52 0.83
N ASP A 274 9.71 5.10 1.45
CA ASP A 274 9.99 3.67 1.70
C ASP A 274 9.09 3.11 2.81
N ALA A 275 8.70 3.92 3.81
CA ALA A 275 7.72 3.52 4.83
C ALA A 275 6.31 3.41 4.25
N VAL A 276 5.93 4.29 3.31
CA VAL A 276 4.71 4.13 2.50
C VAL A 276 4.76 2.83 1.68
N THR A 277 5.90 2.51 1.06
CA THR A 277 6.09 1.27 0.29
C THR A 277 5.90 0.03 1.17
N ALA A 278 6.40 0.05 2.42
CA ALA A 278 6.16 -1.02 3.39
C ALA A 278 4.69 -1.10 3.85
N VAL A 279 4.10 0.02 4.28
CA VAL A 279 2.77 0.03 4.92
C VAL A 279 1.63 -0.11 3.91
N SER A 280 1.59 0.70 2.84
CA SER A 280 0.47 0.71 1.89
C SER A 280 0.77 0.02 0.56
N GLY A 281 2.02 0.08 0.08
CA GLY A 281 2.44 -0.60 -1.16
C GLY A 281 2.42 -2.13 -1.01
N THR A 282 3.11 -2.63 0.02
CA THR A 282 3.16 -4.07 0.38
C THR A 282 1.93 -4.49 1.19
N GLY A 283 1.29 -3.54 1.90
CA GLY A 283 0.09 -3.69 2.74
C GLY A 283 -0.93 -4.78 2.31
N PRO A 284 -1.44 -4.77 1.06
CA PRO A 284 -2.42 -5.75 0.59
C PRO A 284 -1.99 -7.22 0.79
N ALA A 285 -0.69 -7.53 0.66
CA ALA A 285 -0.17 -8.88 0.85
C ALA A 285 -0.34 -9.38 2.28
N TYR A 286 -0.22 -8.51 3.29
CA TYR A 286 -0.45 -8.87 4.69
C TYR A 286 -1.91 -9.27 4.93
N TYR A 287 -2.86 -8.51 4.36
CA TYR A 287 -4.29 -8.84 4.44
C TYR A 287 -4.66 -10.11 3.68
N TYR A 288 -4.05 -10.35 2.51
CA TYR A 288 -4.24 -11.61 1.78
C TYR A 288 -3.72 -12.81 2.57
N PHE A 289 -2.52 -12.74 3.13
CA PHE A 289 -1.92 -13.81 3.94
C PHE A 289 -2.72 -14.08 5.23
N PHE A 290 -3.23 -13.03 5.90
CA PHE A 290 -4.14 -13.19 7.04
C PHE A 290 -5.47 -13.83 6.63
N THR A 291 -6.01 -13.46 5.46
CA THR A 291 -7.25 -14.06 4.93
C THR A 291 -7.05 -15.53 4.56
N GLU A 292 -5.90 -15.89 3.97
CA GLU A 292 -5.51 -17.28 3.70
C GLU A 292 -5.45 -18.11 4.99
N ALA A 293 -4.82 -17.58 6.05
CA ALA A 293 -4.76 -18.23 7.35
C ALA A 293 -6.16 -18.43 7.97
N LEU A 294 -7.08 -17.46 7.83
CA LEU A 294 -8.47 -17.61 8.25
C LEU A 294 -9.22 -18.68 7.44
N ILE A 295 -9.01 -18.76 6.12
CA ILE A 295 -9.62 -19.80 5.26
C ILE A 295 -9.13 -21.19 5.67
N ALA A 296 -7.82 -21.36 5.89
CA ALA A 296 -7.24 -22.62 6.36
C ALA A 296 -7.77 -23.02 7.75
N ALA A 297 -7.90 -22.07 8.68
CA ALA A 297 -8.48 -22.31 10.00
C ALA A 297 -9.98 -22.68 9.93
N ALA A 298 -10.75 -21.99 9.09
CA ALA A 298 -12.17 -22.27 8.85
C ALA A 298 -12.40 -23.68 8.29
N GLN A 299 -11.61 -24.10 7.30
CA GLN A 299 -11.65 -25.46 6.78
C GLN A 299 -11.27 -26.50 7.85
N ARG A 300 -10.26 -26.20 8.69
CA ARG A 300 -9.82 -27.09 9.78
C ARG A 300 -10.92 -27.35 10.82
N VAL A 301 -11.79 -26.36 11.09
CA VAL A 301 -12.93 -26.51 12.02
C VAL A 301 -14.19 -27.06 11.34
N GLY A 302 -14.11 -27.48 10.08
CA GLY A 302 -15.15 -28.25 9.39
C GLY A 302 -16.00 -27.48 8.38
N LEU A 303 -15.68 -26.22 8.07
CA LEU A 303 -16.36 -25.48 7.00
C LEU A 303 -15.91 -25.99 5.61
N SER A 304 -16.83 -25.98 4.64
CA SER A 304 -16.47 -26.24 3.25
C SER A 304 -15.54 -25.14 2.71
N PRO A 305 -14.70 -25.42 1.69
CA PRO A 305 -13.84 -24.40 1.08
C PRO A 305 -14.60 -23.15 0.64
N GLN A 306 -15.81 -23.33 0.07
CA GLN A 306 -16.67 -22.24 -0.40
C GLN A 306 -17.16 -21.35 0.75
N TYR A 307 -17.59 -21.93 1.87
CA TYR A 307 -17.99 -21.14 3.04
C TYR A 307 -16.80 -20.50 3.74
N ALA A 308 -15.67 -21.20 3.84
CA ALA A 308 -14.43 -20.65 4.41
C ALA A 308 -13.95 -19.41 3.64
N GLU A 309 -13.92 -19.48 2.30
CA GLU A 309 -13.58 -18.33 1.45
C GLU A 309 -14.57 -17.17 1.59
N LEU A 310 -15.88 -17.45 1.49
CA LEU A 310 -16.91 -16.41 1.54
C LEU A 310 -16.89 -15.66 2.88
N LEU A 311 -16.83 -16.40 3.99
CA LEU A 311 -16.81 -15.83 5.34
C LEU A 311 -15.54 -15.01 5.56
N ALA A 312 -14.35 -15.54 5.27
CA ALA A 312 -13.09 -14.82 5.48
C ALA A 312 -13.00 -13.53 4.64
N LYS A 313 -13.34 -13.60 3.34
CA LYS A 313 -13.31 -12.45 2.43
C LYS A 313 -14.32 -11.36 2.83
N GLN A 314 -15.54 -11.75 3.20
CA GLN A 314 -16.58 -10.80 3.63
C GLN A 314 -16.27 -10.18 5.00
N THR A 315 -15.69 -10.95 5.94
CA THR A 315 -15.23 -10.43 7.25
C THR A 315 -14.10 -9.42 7.08
N ALA A 316 -13.13 -9.69 6.20
CA ALA A 316 -12.05 -8.74 5.91
C ALA A 316 -12.58 -7.41 5.34
N LEU A 317 -13.51 -7.47 4.39
CA LEU A 317 -14.19 -6.29 3.84
C LEU A 317 -14.98 -5.53 4.94
N GLY A 318 -15.74 -6.24 5.77
CA GLY A 318 -16.54 -5.64 6.85
C GLY A 318 -15.65 -4.91 7.87
N ALA A 319 -14.56 -5.54 8.31
CA ALA A 319 -13.61 -4.93 9.23
C ALA A 319 -12.92 -3.69 8.63
N ALA A 320 -12.48 -3.76 7.37
CA ALA A 320 -11.88 -2.63 6.66
C ALA A 320 -12.85 -1.44 6.54
N ARG A 321 -14.12 -1.71 6.18
CA ARG A 321 -15.16 -0.68 6.12
C ARG A 321 -15.45 -0.07 7.49
N MET A 322 -15.57 -0.87 8.55
CA MET A 322 -15.76 -0.36 9.92
C MET A 322 -14.64 0.59 10.35
N MET A 323 -13.37 0.27 10.07
CA MET A 323 -12.25 1.18 10.38
C MET A 323 -12.29 2.49 9.58
N LEU A 324 -12.82 2.49 8.36
CA LEU A 324 -12.89 3.67 7.49
C LEU A 324 -14.15 4.53 7.70
N GLU A 325 -15.25 3.94 8.15
CA GLU A 325 -16.58 4.59 8.24
C GLU A 325 -16.98 5.00 9.66
N SER A 326 -16.40 4.39 10.71
CA SER A 326 -16.69 4.76 12.11
C SER A 326 -15.85 5.93 12.63
N GLY A 327 -14.64 6.13 12.09
CA GLY A 327 -13.63 7.03 12.65
C GLY A 327 -13.00 6.53 13.97
N GLU A 328 -13.32 5.32 14.41
CA GLU A 328 -12.79 4.73 15.64
C GLU A 328 -11.42 4.05 15.43
N PRO A 329 -10.51 4.08 16.42
CA PRO A 329 -9.24 3.40 16.31
C PRO A 329 -9.40 1.86 16.34
N PRO A 330 -8.48 1.08 15.73
CA PRO A 330 -8.64 -0.37 15.58
C PRO A 330 -8.66 -1.17 16.89
N ASP A 331 -8.15 -0.61 17.98
CA ASP A 331 -8.21 -1.20 19.32
C ASP A 331 -9.59 -1.09 19.96
N ALA A 332 -10.23 0.09 19.90
CA ALA A 332 -11.61 0.29 20.34
C ALA A 332 -12.59 -0.60 19.54
N LEU A 333 -12.42 -0.70 18.22
CA LEU A 333 -13.22 -1.59 17.37
C LEU A 333 -13.04 -3.07 17.72
N ARG A 334 -11.80 -3.49 18.04
CA ARG A 334 -11.50 -4.85 18.52
C ARG A 334 -12.14 -5.12 19.89
N GLU A 335 -12.14 -4.14 20.80
CA GLU A 335 -12.74 -4.29 22.12
C GLU A 335 -14.26 -4.41 22.05
N LYS A 336 -14.94 -3.65 21.18
CA LYS A 336 -16.38 -3.77 20.92
C LYS A 336 -16.84 -5.17 20.47
N VAL A 337 -15.96 -5.95 19.82
CA VAL A 337 -16.24 -7.34 19.41
C VAL A 337 -15.65 -8.39 20.37
N THR A 338 -15.10 -7.97 21.51
CA THR A 338 -14.46 -8.85 22.51
C THR A 338 -15.24 -8.89 23.82
N SER A 339 -16.21 -9.80 23.90
CA SER A 339 -16.89 -10.09 25.17
C SER A 339 -15.95 -10.83 26.15
N PRO A 340 -15.99 -10.50 27.47
CA PRO A 340 -15.24 -11.25 28.49
C PRO A 340 -15.58 -12.74 28.48
N GLY A 341 -14.56 -13.60 28.42
CA GLY A 341 -14.74 -15.05 28.29
C GLY A 341 -15.26 -15.53 26.92
N GLY A 342 -15.47 -14.63 25.96
CA GLY A 342 -15.96 -14.95 24.61
C GLY A 342 -14.90 -15.55 23.70
N THR A 343 -15.35 -16.06 22.55
CA THR A 343 -14.48 -16.66 21.51
C THR A 343 -13.41 -15.69 21.00
N THR A 344 -13.76 -14.41 20.81
CA THR A 344 -12.81 -13.36 20.42
C THR A 344 -11.71 -13.16 21.47
N ALA A 345 -12.05 -13.20 22.76
CA ALA A 345 -11.08 -13.01 23.84
C ALA A 345 -10.04 -14.14 23.84
N ALA A 346 -10.49 -15.40 23.78
CA ALA A 346 -9.60 -16.56 23.73
C ALA A 346 -8.72 -16.57 22.46
N ALA A 347 -9.26 -16.12 21.31
CA ALA A 347 -8.50 -16.01 20.07
C ALA A 347 -7.41 -14.92 20.15
N ILE A 348 -7.74 -13.73 20.65
CA ILE A 348 -6.78 -12.63 20.81
C ILE A 348 -5.72 -12.93 21.89
N GLU A 349 -6.09 -13.61 22.96
CA GLU A 349 -5.13 -14.10 23.98
C GLU A 349 -4.14 -15.10 23.35
N SER A 350 -4.63 -16.08 22.58
CA SER A 350 -3.79 -17.05 21.86
C SER A 350 -2.83 -16.36 20.87
N MET A 351 -3.30 -15.34 20.13
CA MET A 351 -2.46 -14.53 19.23
C MET A 351 -1.38 -13.72 19.97
N ARG A 352 -1.71 -13.13 21.13
CA ARG A 352 -0.76 -12.41 21.98
C ARG A 352 0.32 -13.33 22.54
N ASN A 353 -0.09 -14.48 23.11
CA ASN A 353 0.83 -15.48 23.63
C ASN A 353 1.73 -16.07 22.51
N SER A 354 1.23 -16.10 21.27
CA SER A 354 1.98 -16.50 20.07
C SER A 354 2.75 -15.36 19.38
N ARG A 355 2.81 -14.17 19.98
CA ARG A 355 3.53 -12.97 19.49
C ARG A 355 3.18 -12.53 18.05
N VAL A 356 1.91 -12.69 17.67
CA VAL A 356 1.44 -12.39 16.30
C VAL A 356 1.54 -10.89 15.97
N PHE A 357 1.34 -10.01 16.95
CA PHE A 357 1.42 -8.57 16.74
C PHE A 357 2.86 -8.12 16.45
N GLU A 358 3.80 -8.60 17.25
CA GLU A 358 5.23 -8.35 17.09
C GLU A 358 5.73 -8.84 15.72
N HIS A 359 5.31 -10.04 15.31
CA HIS A 359 5.70 -10.59 14.00
C HIS A 359 5.10 -9.86 12.79
N ILE A 360 3.99 -9.15 12.96
CA ILE A 360 3.48 -8.21 11.93
C ILE A 360 4.36 -6.96 11.86
N VAL A 361 4.79 -6.42 13.01
CA VAL A 361 5.73 -5.28 13.06
C VAL A 361 7.09 -5.66 12.45
N ASP A 362 7.62 -6.83 12.79
CA ASP A 362 8.86 -7.38 12.22
C ASP A 362 8.76 -7.48 10.67
N ALA A 363 7.61 -7.91 10.14
CA ALA A 363 7.38 -8.08 8.70
C ALA A 363 7.28 -6.73 7.94
N VAL A 364 6.70 -5.69 8.56
CA VAL A 364 6.70 -4.33 8.00
C VAL A 364 8.10 -3.73 8.01
N ALA A 365 8.86 -3.92 9.09
CA ALA A 365 10.25 -3.46 9.16
C ALA A 365 11.16 -4.13 8.10
N ALA A 366 10.96 -5.44 7.86
CA ALA A 366 11.67 -6.15 6.79
C ALA A 366 11.30 -5.63 5.38
N ALA A 367 10.04 -5.26 5.15
CA ALA A 367 9.61 -4.65 3.89
C ALA A 367 10.18 -3.24 3.69
N PHE A 368 10.28 -2.44 4.77
CA PHE A 368 10.89 -1.11 4.76
C PHE A 368 12.36 -1.15 4.36
N GLU A 369 13.18 -1.97 5.03
CA GLU A 369 14.59 -2.10 4.67
C GLU A 369 14.77 -2.66 3.26
N ARG A 370 13.92 -3.61 2.82
CA ARG A 370 13.96 -4.10 1.44
C ARG A 370 13.59 -3.04 0.39
N SER A 371 12.74 -2.06 0.72
CA SER A 371 12.46 -0.92 -0.16
C SER A 371 13.71 -0.04 -0.32
N ARG A 372 14.41 0.25 0.78
CA ARG A 372 15.66 1.03 0.80
C ARG A 372 16.81 0.34 0.06
N GLU A 373 16.85 -1.00 0.05
CA GLU A 373 17.78 -1.78 -0.75
C GLU A 373 17.50 -1.70 -2.27
N LEU A 374 16.24 -1.47 -2.68
CA LEU A 374 15.85 -1.36 -4.09
C LEU A 374 16.04 0.05 -4.67
N GLY A 375 16.32 1.05 -3.83
CA GLY A 375 16.65 2.43 -4.22
C GLY A 375 18.15 2.73 -4.35
N ARG A 376 18.99 1.69 -4.35
CA ARG A 376 20.46 1.76 -4.50
C ARG A 376 20.91 1.16 -5.82
#